data_AF-F3GMW2-F1
#
_entry.id   AF-F3GMW2-F1
#
_cell.length_a   1.000
_cell.length_b   1.000
_cell.length_c   1.000
_cell.angle_alpha   90.00
_cell.angle_beta   90.00
_cell.angle_gamma   90.00
#
_symmetry.space_group_name_H-M   'P 1'
#
loop_
_entity.id
_entity.type
_entity.pdbx_description
1 polymer ?
#
loop_
_entity_poly.entity_id
_entity_poly.type
_entity_poly.pdbx_seq_one_letter_code
_entity_poly.pdbx_strand_id
1 'polypeptide(L)'
;YIMSNSTNETKYFDLHTVGIGYLNRIREVKPRKGAPFMAVTVAALKGTSEKPEYAYIDCNVVGAEADKLIRRCQEAVAAEKKVLVSFRIGDIWADVFTYSSGA
;
A
#
# COMPACT_ATOMS: atom_id res chain seq x y z
N TYR A 1 34.95 20.61 26.97
CA TYR A 1 34.94 20.39 25.52
C TYR A 1 33.73 19.52 25.22
N ILE A 2 32.67 20.07 24.63
CA ILE A 2 31.45 19.31 24.29
C ILE A 2 31.72 18.69 22.91
N MET A 3 31.83 17.36 22.87
CA MET A 3 31.90 16.62 21.62
C MET A 3 30.48 16.53 21.05
N SER A 4 30.18 17.34 20.04
CA SER A 4 28.98 17.20 19.22
C SER A 4 29.13 15.92 18.39
N ASN A 5 28.41 14.87 18.77
CA ASN A 5 28.35 13.64 18.00
C ASN A 5 27.45 13.92 16.79
N SER A 6 28.03 14.34 15.66
CA SER A 6 27.31 14.39 14.40
C SER A 6 27.06 12.96 13.94
N THR A 7 25.91 12.40 14.29
CA THR A 7 25.38 11.22 13.63
C THR A 7 25.33 11.51 12.13
N ASN A 8 26.16 10.83 11.35
CA ASN A 8 26.05 10.81 9.89
C ASN A 8 24.74 10.09 9.53
N GLU A 9 23.63 10.80 9.64
CA GLU A 9 22.34 10.36 9.12
C GLU A 9 22.50 10.21 7.61
N THR A 10 22.45 8.95 7.16
CA THR A 10 22.41 8.66 5.74
C THR A 10 21.09 9.19 5.20
N LYS A 11 21.16 10.15 4.28
CA LYS A 11 19.97 10.73 3.65
C LYS A 11 19.54 9.86 2.48
N TYR A 12 18.26 9.57 2.42
CA TYR A 12 17.61 8.86 1.32
C TYR A 12 16.64 9.80 0.61
N PHE A 13 16.35 9.53 -0.66
CA PHE A 13 15.24 10.16 -1.37
C PHE A 13 14.02 9.28 -1.19
N ASP A 14 12.91 9.86 -0.73
CA ASP A 14 11.64 9.15 -0.64
C ASP A 14 10.81 9.38 -1.91
N LEU A 15 10.18 8.31 -2.42
CA LEU A 15 9.14 8.42 -3.44
C LEU A 15 7.77 8.23 -2.77
N HIS A 16 6.91 9.24 -2.81
CA HIS A 16 5.56 9.13 -2.25
C HIS A 16 4.48 9.36 -3.29
N THR A 17 3.52 8.43 -3.31
CA THR A 17 2.26 8.59 -4.02
C THR A 17 1.14 8.77 -2.99
N VAL A 18 0.41 9.87 -3.09
CA VAL A 18 -0.73 10.19 -2.23
C VAL A 18 -2.00 10.28 -3.06
N GLY A 19 -3.13 9.91 -2.48
CA GLY A 19 -4.40 9.97 -3.18
C GLY A 19 -5.56 9.41 -2.38
N ILE A 20 -6.68 9.20 -3.07
CA ILE A 20 -7.86 8.53 -2.55
C ILE A 20 -8.20 7.31 -3.41
N GLY A 21 -8.78 6.30 -2.79
CA GLY A 21 -9.15 5.07 -3.48
C GLY A 21 -9.96 4.14 -2.60
N TYR A 22 -10.38 3.02 -3.17
CA TYR A 22 -11.10 2.00 -2.45
C TYR A 22 -10.19 0.84 -2.06
N LEU A 23 -10.38 0.29 -0.85
CA LEU A 23 -9.67 -0.91 -0.41
C LEU A 23 -10.26 -2.16 -1.07
N ASN A 24 -9.39 -2.98 -1.64
CA ASN A 24 -9.69 -4.27 -2.25
C ASN A 24 -8.71 -5.34 -1.76
N ARG A 25 -9.13 -6.62 -1.80
CA ARG A 25 -8.25 -7.80 -1.60
C ARG A 25 -7.36 -7.72 -0.34
N ILE A 26 -7.92 -7.30 0.79
CA ILE A 26 -7.20 -7.31 2.07
C ILE A 26 -6.87 -8.76 2.46
N ARG A 27 -5.60 -9.04 2.73
CA ARG A 27 -5.12 -10.39 3.04
C ARG A 27 -3.94 -10.38 4.00
N GLU A 28 -3.80 -11.44 4.80
CA GLU A 28 -2.56 -11.70 5.53
C GLU A 28 -1.61 -12.50 4.63
N VAL A 29 -0.40 -12.00 4.45
CA VAL A 29 0.67 -12.66 3.70
C VAL A 29 1.62 -13.29 4.70
N LYS A 30 1.88 -14.59 4.53
CA LYS A 30 2.83 -15.36 5.34
C LYS A 30 4.05 -15.70 4.47
N PRO A 31 5.10 -14.86 4.48
CA PRO A 31 6.27 -15.09 3.65
C PRO A 31 7.07 -16.32 4.12
N ARG A 32 7.87 -16.92 3.22
CA ARG A 32 8.77 -18.03 3.58
C ARG A 32 9.84 -17.63 4.61
N LYS A 33 10.19 -16.35 4.65
CA LYS A 33 11.11 -15.73 5.61
C LYS A 33 10.52 -14.40 6.07
N GLY A 34 10.60 -14.11 7.36
CA GLY A 34 10.07 -12.89 7.97
C GLY A 34 8.73 -13.09 8.67
N ALA A 35 8.24 -12.03 9.32
CA ALA A 35 6.96 -12.04 10.01
C ALA A 35 5.79 -11.92 9.01
N PRO A 36 4.62 -12.52 9.32
CA PRO A 36 3.39 -12.24 8.59
C PRO A 36 3.06 -10.75 8.60
N PHE A 37 2.47 -10.27 7.51
CA PHE A 37 2.05 -8.88 7.37
C PHE A 37 0.73 -8.79 6.59
N MET A 38 0.00 -7.71 6.80
CA MET A 38 -1.19 -7.42 5.99
C MET A 38 -0.80 -6.82 4.65
N ALA A 39 -1.46 -7.25 3.58
CA ALA A 39 -1.38 -6.66 2.26
C ALA A 39 -2.77 -6.24 1.78
N VAL A 40 -2.82 -5.21 0.95
CA VAL A 40 -4.06 -4.66 0.41
C VAL A 40 -3.82 -4.15 -1.00
N THR A 41 -4.82 -4.29 -1.87
CA THR A 41 -4.84 -3.61 -3.15
C THR A 41 -5.68 -2.33 -3.02
N VAL A 42 -5.11 -1.19 -3.35
CA VAL A 42 -5.84 0.08 -3.43
C VAL A 42 -6.26 0.32 -4.87
N ALA A 43 -7.56 0.46 -5.11
CA ALA A 43 -8.11 0.96 -6.37
C ALA A 43 -8.07 2.50 -6.33
N ALA A 44 -6.91 3.07 -6.68
CA ALA A 44 -6.65 4.50 -6.65
C ALA A 44 -7.43 5.22 -7.75
N LEU A 45 -8.14 6.28 -7.38
CA LEU A 45 -8.95 7.08 -8.30
C LEU A 45 -8.07 8.04 -9.11
N LYS A 46 -8.29 8.08 -10.42
CA LYS A 46 -7.74 9.07 -11.37
C LYS A 46 -8.79 9.46 -12.40
N GLY A 47 -8.46 10.46 -13.24
CA GLY A 47 -9.40 10.98 -14.23
C GLY A 47 -10.37 12.01 -13.62
N THR A 48 -11.51 12.23 -14.28
CA THR A 48 -12.50 13.21 -13.83
C THR A 48 -13.47 12.59 -12.83
N SER A 49 -14.13 13.42 -12.02
CA SER A 49 -15.18 12.97 -11.10
C SER A 49 -16.38 12.33 -11.80
N GLU A 50 -16.66 12.74 -13.03
CA GLU A 50 -17.76 12.21 -13.86
C GLU A 50 -17.40 10.86 -14.50
N LYS A 51 -16.11 10.62 -14.76
CA LYS A 51 -15.59 9.40 -15.39
C LYS A 51 -14.35 8.92 -14.64
N PRO A 52 -14.53 8.38 -13.41
CA PRO A 52 -13.41 7.90 -12.62
C PRO A 52 -12.75 6.69 -13.28
N GLU A 53 -11.44 6.77 -13.41
CA GLU A 53 -10.55 5.68 -13.79
C GLU A 53 -9.86 5.12 -12.54
N TYR A 54 -9.39 3.87 -12.62
CA TYR A 54 -8.72 3.20 -11.51
C TYR A 54 -7.31 2.78 -11.89
N ALA A 55 -6.35 3.09 -11.02
CA ALA A 55 -5.03 2.46 -10.99
C ALA A 55 -4.97 1.54 -9.79
N TYR A 56 -4.63 0.27 -10.00
CA TYR A 56 -4.55 -0.71 -8.92
C TYR A 56 -3.12 -0.79 -8.40
N ILE A 57 -2.96 -0.55 -7.10
CA ILE A 57 -1.66 -0.60 -6.42
C ILE A 57 -1.76 -1.68 -5.34
N ASP A 58 -0.99 -2.75 -5.47
CA ASP A 58 -0.87 -3.76 -4.42
C ASP A 58 0.31 -3.39 -3.51
N CYS A 59 0.06 -3.30 -2.21
CA CYS A 59 1.09 -2.92 -1.24
C CYS A 59 0.96 -3.70 0.07
N ASN A 60 2.09 -3.81 0.78
CA ASN A 60 2.10 -4.22 2.17
C ASN A 60 1.69 -3.04 3.06
N VAL A 61 0.98 -3.35 4.13
CA VAL A 61 0.55 -2.38 5.13
C VAL A 61 1.67 -2.21 6.15
N VAL A 62 2.15 -0.98 6.29
CA VAL A 62 3.27 -0.63 7.18
C VAL A 62 2.78 0.34 8.25
N GLY A 63 3.19 0.07 9.51
CA GLY A 63 2.82 0.88 10.67
C GLY A 63 1.61 0.33 11.42
N ALA A 64 1.65 0.44 12.75
CA ALA A 64 0.66 -0.17 13.65
C ALA A 64 -0.77 0.35 13.42
N GLU A 65 -0.92 1.67 13.20
CA GLU A 65 -2.24 2.26 12.98
C GLU A 65 -2.84 1.87 11.63
N ALA A 66 -2.01 1.77 10.59
CA ALA A 66 -2.45 1.32 9.27
C ALA A 66 -2.88 -0.16 9.32
N ASP A 67 -2.10 -1.03 9.98
CA ASP A 67 -2.45 -2.44 10.17
C ASP A 67 -3.79 -2.59 10.91
N LYS A 68 -3.97 -1.86 12.02
CA LYS A 68 -5.21 -1.86 12.80
C LYS A 68 -6.42 -1.38 11.98
N LEU A 69 -6.26 -0.31 11.19
CA LEU A 69 -7.32 0.20 10.30
C LEU A 69 -7.70 -0.85 9.25
N ILE A 70 -6.72 -1.42 8.57
CA ILE A 70 -6.95 -2.40 7.50
C ILE A 70 -7.64 -3.66 8.03
N ARG A 71 -7.25 -4.15 9.21
CA ARG A 71 -7.91 -5.29 9.87
C ARG A 71 -9.39 -5.02 10.16
N ARG A 72 -9.71 -3.82 10.66
CA ARG A 72 -11.12 -3.42 10.89
C ARG A 72 -11.94 -3.36 9.61
N CYS A 73 -11.31 -3.13 8.46
CA CYS A 73 -11.99 -3.06 7.16
C CYS A 73 -12.15 -4.43 6.48
N GLN A 74 -11.55 -5.52 6.99
CA GLN A 74 -11.56 -6.83 6.35
C GLN A 74 -12.98 -7.34 6.07
N GLU A 75 -13.86 -7.32 7.07
CA GLU A 75 -15.24 -7.80 6.91
C GLU A 75 -16.03 -6.96 5.91
N ALA A 76 -15.85 -5.64 5.92
CA ALA A 76 -16.52 -4.75 4.99
C ALA A 76 -16.07 -5.01 3.54
N VAL A 77 -14.77 -5.17 3.31
CA VAL A 77 -14.22 -5.50 1.98
C VAL A 77 -14.61 -6.91 1.55
N ALA A 78 -14.63 -7.88 2.45
CA ALA A 78 -15.08 -9.24 2.17
C ALA A 78 -16.59 -9.31 1.82
N ALA A 79 -17.39 -8.40 2.37
CA ALA A 79 -18.79 -8.21 2.03
C ALA A 79 -19.02 -7.26 0.83
N GLU A 80 -17.96 -7.01 0.03
CA GLU A 80 -17.99 -6.17 -1.18
C GLU A 80 -18.47 -4.72 -0.94
N LYS A 81 -18.36 -4.21 0.30
CA LYS A 81 -18.69 -2.82 0.61
C LYS A 81 -17.58 -1.90 0.13
N LYS A 82 -17.97 -0.74 -0.42
CA LYS A 82 -17.03 0.32 -0.81
C LYS A 82 -16.43 0.99 0.43
N VAL A 83 -15.16 0.72 0.70
CA VAL A 83 -14.39 1.38 1.76
C VAL A 83 -13.45 2.40 1.12
N LEU A 84 -13.84 3.69 1.18
CA LEU A 84 -13.03 4.79 0.67
C LEU A 84 -11.96 5.18 1.69
N VAL A 85 -10.72 5.35 1.23
CA VAL A 85 -9.59 5.79 2.06
C VAL A 85 -8.79 6.89 1.36
N SER A 86 -8.15 7.74 2.14
CA SER A 86 -6.95 8.45 1.71
C SER A 86 -5.73 7.59 2.02
N PHE A 87 -4.70 7.64 1.16
CA PHE A 87 -3.50 6.83 1.31
C PHE A 87 -2.23 7.63 1.03
N ARG A 88 -1.12 7.14 1.59
CA ARG A 88 0.26 7.48 1.22
C ARG A 88 1.01 6.16 1.03
N ILE A 89 1.47 5.91 -0.17
CA ILE A 89 2.27 4.73 -0.52
C ILE A 89 3.70 5.21 -0.80
N GLY A 90 4.66 4.57 -0.14
CA GLY A 90 6.09 4.82 -0.31
C GLY A 90 6.70 3.90 -1.35
N ASP A 91 7.75 4.39 -2.01
CA ASP A 91 8.67 3.63 -2.85
C ASP A 91 7.97 2.72 -3.85
N ILE A 92 7.00 3.26 -4.59
CA ILE A 92 6.26 2.48 -5.58
C ILE A 92 7.19 2.01 -6.72
N TRP A 93 7.09 0.74 -7.10
CA TRP A 93 7.73 0.19 -8.29
C TRP A 93 6.71 -0.57 -9.14
N ALA A 94 6.96 -0.66 -10.45
CA ALA A 94 6.18 -1.51 -11.35
C ALA A 94 6.79 -2.92 -11.37
N ASP A 95 5.99 -3.92 -11.03
CA ASP A 95 6.36 -5.32 -11.23
C ASP A 95 5.72 -5.81 -12.54
N VAL A 96 6.53 -5.94 -13.58
CA VAL A 96 6.06 -6.33 -14.91
C VAL A 96 6.11 -7.85 -15.01
N PHE A 97 4.95 -8.49 -14.88
CA PHE A 97 4.83 -9.92 -15.15
C PHE A 97 4.58 -10.17 -16.64
N THR A 98 5.39 -11.04 -17.25
CA THR A 98 5.15 -11.56 -18.59
C THR A 98 4.63 -12.99 -18.47
N TYR A 99 3.44 -13.27 -19.02
CA TYR A 99 2.95 -14.64 -19.12
C TYR A 99 3.91 -15.45 -19.99
N SER A 100 4.54 -16.48 -19.42
CA SER A 100 5.49 -17.34 -20.14
C SER A 100 4.82 -18.32 -21.10
N SER A 101 3.50 -18.47 -21.03
CA SER A 101 2.68 -19.15 -22.04
C SER A 101 1.21 -18.86 -21.77
N GLY A 102 0.47 -18.47 -22.81
CA GLY A 102 -0.98 -18.50 -22.80
C GLY A 102 -1.46 -19.91 -23.15
N ALA A 103 -2.30 -20.48 -22.32
CA ALA A 103 -3.22 -21.56 -22.68
C ALA A 103 -4.58 -21.22 -22.09
#